data_AF-A0A3C1FFZ6-F1
#
_entry.id   AF-A0A3C1FFZ6-F1
#
_cell.length_a   1.000
_cell.length_b   1.000
_cell.length_c   1.000
_cell.angle_alpha   90.00
_cell.angle_beta   90.00
_cell.angle_gamma   90.00
#
_symmetry.space_group_name_H-M   'P 1'
#
loop_
_entity.id
_entity.type
_entity.pdbx_description
1 polymer ?
#
loop_
_entity_poly.entity_id
_entity_poly.type
_entity_poly.pdbx_seq_one_letter_code
_entity_poly.pdbx_strand_id
1 'polypeptide(L)'
;MGSWGEFIVDVMKDGRRNRHLSTVFEGYDAAASISLGVLTDALDRIEAKVDAGKSLSTEEKTMRTELHVIKSKIERKLAEYWKATYEG
;
A
#
# COMPACT_ATOMS: atom_id res chain seq x y z
N MET A 1 30.82 -7.29 34.65
CA MET A 1 29.61 -6.54 35.05
C MET A 1 29.30 -5.55 33.93
N GLY A 2 28.50 -5.97 32.95
CA GLY A 2 28.03 -5.09 31.88
C GLY A 2 27.13 -4.02 32.49
N SER A 3 27.45 -2.76 32.21
CA SER A 3 26.87 -1.60 32.85
C SER A 3 25.38 -1.50 32.52
N TRP A 4 24.54 -1.28 33.52
CA TRP A 4 23.13 -0.89 33.34
C TRP A 4 22.94 0.25 32.33
N GLY A 5 23.98 1.08 32.13
CA GLY A 5 24.02 2.11 31.09
C GLY A 5 24.04 1.58 29.65
N GLU A 6 24.71 0.45 29.36
CA GLU A 6 24.68 -0.15 28.02
C GLU A 6 23.30 -0.70 27.68
N PHE A 7 22.65 -1.37 28.65
CA PHE A 7 21.29 -1.89 28.51
C PHE A 7 20.27 -0.78 28.22
N ILE A 8 20.35 0.33 28.96
CA ILE A 8 19.46 1.49 28.76
C ILE A 8 19.68 2.13 27.38
N VAL A 9 20.93 2.22 26.92
CA VAL A 9 21.24 2.77 25.59
C VAL A 9 20.71 1.86 24.47
N ASP A 10 20.79 0.55 24.63
CA ASP A 10 20.24 -0.41 23.64
C ASP A 10 18.72 -0.34 23.57
N VAL A 11 18.02 -0.32 24.72
CA VAL A 11 16.56 -0.16 24.77
C VAL A 11 16.13 1.16 24.12
N MET A 12 16.88 2.24 24.31
CA MET A 12 16.59 3.53 23.65
C MET A 12 16.83 3.48 22.14
N LYS A 13 17.89 2.81 21.67
CA LYS A 13 18.15 2.63 20.24
C LYS A 13 17.08 1.79 19.58
N ASP A 14 16.66 0.70 20.21
CA ASP A 14 15.59 -0.17 19.72
C ASP A 14 14.24 0.57 19.72
N GLY A 15 13.91 1.31 20.78
CA GLY A 15 12.69 2.12 20.83
C GLY A 15 12.67 3.28 19.84
N ARG A 16 13.83 3.83 19.46
CA ARG A 16 13.94 4.84 18.39
C ARG A 16 13.82 4.19 17.01
N ARG A 17 14.49 3.05 16.79
CA ARG A 17 14.39 2.27 15.55
C ARG A 17 12.96 1.81 15.29
N ASN A 18 12.27 1.28 16.30
CA ASN A 18 10.89 0.82 16.18
C ASN A 18 9.91 1.97 15.89
N ARG A 19 10.09 3.15 16.50
CA ARG A 19 9.27 4.34 16.16
C ARG A 19 9.53 4.84 14.74
N HIS A 20 10.79 4.89 14.33
CA HIS A 20 11.13 5.30 12.97
C HIS A 20 10.56 4.31 11.94
N LEU A 21 10.66 3.01 12.22
CA LEU A 21 10.01 1.98 11.43
C LEU A 21 8.49 2.18 11.40
N SER A 22 7.81 2.43 12.53
CA SER A 22 6.35 2.68 12.55
C SER A 22 5.95 3.86 11.66
N THR A 23 6.67 4.99 11.73
CA THR A 23 6.41 6.15 10.88
C THR A 23 6.63 5.85 9.39
N VAL A 24 7.65 5.05 9.07
CA VAL A 24 7.91 4.60 7.70
C VAL A 24 6.79 3.65 7.23
N PHE A 25 6.35 2.71 8.06
CA PHE A 25 5.23 1.81 7.79
C PHE A 25 3.93 2.59 7.54
N GLU A 26 3.59 3.54 8.41
CA GLU A 26 2.43 4.43 8.26
C GLU A 26 2.50 5.24 6.96
N GLY A 27 3.70 5.73 6.60
CA GLY A 27 3.92 6.44 5.34
C GLY A 27 3.71 5.55 4.10
N TYR A 28 4.18 4.31 4.13
CA TYR A 28 3.95 3.35 3.04
C TYR A 28 2.48 2.93 2.93
N ASP A 29 1.81 2.69 4.05
CA ASP A 29 0.39 2.35 4.07
C ASP A 29 -0.49 3.50 3.56
N ALA A 30 -0.16 4.73 3.95
CA ALA A 30 -0.79 5.93 3.41
C ALA A 30 -0.56 6.09 1.90
N ALA A 31 0.68 5.90 1.43
CA ALA A 31 1.01 5.98 0.00
C ALA A 31 0.29 4.90 -0.83
N ALA A 32 0.19 3.68 -0.28
CA ALA A 32 -0.54 2.57 -0.87
C ALA A 32 -2.05 2.85 -0.94
N SER A 33 -2.64 3.35 0.14
CA SER A 33 -4.05 3.73 0.20
C SER A 33 -4.37 4.85 -0.79
N ILE A 34 -3.53 5.88 -0.89
CA ILE A 34 -3.67 6.96 -1.88
C ILE A 34 -3.60 6.41 -3.31
N SER A 35 -2.61 5.55 -3.58
CA SER A 35 -2.43 4.95 -4.91
C SER A 35 -3.63 4.08 -5.31
N LEU A 36 -4.16 3.29 -4.38
CA LEU A 36 -5.37 2.47 -4.61
C LEU A 36 -6.61 3.33 -4.79
N GLY A 37 -6.74 4.43 -4.05
CA GLY A 37 -7.83 5.40 -4.22
C GLY A 37 -7.86 5.98 -5.62
N VAL A 38 -6.73 6.52 -6.09
CA VAL A 38 -6.63 7.11 -7.44
C VAL A 38 -6.92 6.08 -8.54
N LEU A 39 -6.43 4.85 -8.39
CA LEU A 39 -6.71 3.76 -9.34
C LEU A 39 -8.19 3.36 -9.35
N THR A 40 -8.82 3.33 -8.17
CA THR A 40 -10.23 2.98 -8.03
C THR A 40 -11.11 4.08 -8.62
N ASP A 41 -10.83 5.36 -8.36
CA ASP A 41 -11.55 6.48 -8.97
C ASP A 41 -11.49 6.45 -10.51
N ALA A 42 -10.34 6.06 -11.07
CA ALA A 42 -10.18 5.93 -12.51
C ALA A 42 -11.00 4.76 -13.08
N LEU A 43 -11.02 3.61 -12.38
CA LEU A 43 -11.87 2.47 -12.73
C LEU A 43 -13.36 2.82 -12.63
N ASP A 44 -13.80 3.43 -11.54
CA ASP A 44 -15.20 3.79 -11.30
C ASP A 44 -15.74 4.72 -12.39
N ARG A 45 -14.92 5.65 -12.90
CA ARG A 45 -15.30 6.51 -14.04
C ARG A 45 -15.51 5.73 -15.33
N ILE A 46 -14.72 4.68 -15.56
CA ILE A 46 -14.87 3.80 -16.72
C ILE A 46 -16.09 2.91 -16.53
N GLU A 47 -16.30 2.35 -15.34
CA GLU A 47 -17.45 1.48 -15.04
C GLU A 47 -18.77 2.26 -15.08
N ALA A 48 -18.81 3.50 -14.62
CA ALA A 48 -19.99 4.36 -14.76
C ALA A 48 -20.40 4.59 -16.23
N LYS A 49 -19.44 4.59 -17.18
CA LYS A 49 -19.76 4.66 -18.62
C LYS A 49 -20.36 3.35 -19.11
N VAL A 50 -19.84 2.21 -18.66
CA VAL A 50 -20.35 0.87 -18.99
C VAL A 50 -21.77 0.71 -18.46
N ASP A 51 -22.01 1.07 -17.20
CA ASP A 51 -23.32 0.98 -16.54
C ASP A 51 -24.36 1.91 -17.18
N ALA A 52 -23.91 3.06 -17.68
CA ALA A 52 -24.74 3.97 -18.48
C ALA A 52 -25.01 3.45 -19.91
N GLY A 53 -24.57 2.24 -20.26
CA GLY A 53 -24.74 1.62 -21.58
C GLY A 53 -23.90 2.27 -22.69
N LYS A 54 -22.91 3.10 -22.34
CA LYS A 54 -22.04 3.75 -23.33
C LYS A 54 -20.98 2.77 -23.82
N SER A 55 -20.74 2.75 -25.12
CA SER A 55 -19.63 1.97 -25.68
C SER A 55 -18.30 2.60 -25.24
N LEU A 56 -17.47 1.82 -24.56
CA LEU A 56 -16.09 2.19 -24.31
C LEU A 56 -15.27 2.22 -25.61
N SER A 57 -14.40 3.20 -25.75
CA SER A 57 -13.39 3.20 -26.80
C SER A 57 -12.41 2.03 -26.63
N THR A 58 -11.62 1.72 -27.67
CA THR A 58 -10.56 0.71 -27.57
C THR A 58 -9.54 1.11 -26.50
N GLU A 59 -9.14 2.38 -26.42
CA GLU A 59 -8.25 2.84 -25.34
C GLU A 59 -8.88 2.66 -23.96
N GLU A 60 -10.16 2.96 -23.78
CA GLU A 60 -10.83 2.82 -22.47
C GLU A 60 -10.92 1.36 -22.02
N LYS A 61 -11.13 0.41 -22.94
CA LYS A 61 -11.10 -1.03 -22.63
C LYS A 61 -9.71 -1.49 -22.23
N THR A 62 -8.68 -1.04 -22.95
CA THR A 62 -7.28 -1.32 -22.61
C THR A 62 -6.94 -0.75 -21.24
N MET A 63 -7.28 0.52 -21.00
CA MET A 63 -7.02 1.23 -19.75
C MET A 63 -7.75 0.56 -18.57
N ARG A 64 -9.00 0.13 -18.75
CA ARG A 64 -9.73 -0.66 -17.75
C ARG A 64 -8.97 -1.93 -17.36
N THR A 65 -8.49 -2.67 -18.36
CA THR A 65 -7.76 -3.93 -18.15
C THR A 65 -6.44 -3.68 -17.42
N GLU A 66 -5.67 -2.69 -17.87
CA GLU A 66 -4.39 -2.31 -17.25
C GLU A 66 -4.57 -1.84 -15.81
N LEU A 67 -5.58 -1.01 -15.54
CA LEU A 67 -5.88 -0.51 -14.20
C LEU A 67 -6.27 -1.65 -13.25
N HIS A 68 -7.08 -2.62 -13.69
CA HIS A 68 -7.37 -3.82 -12.87
C HIS A 68 -6.13 -4.64 -12.56
N VAL A 69 -5.23 -4.82 -13.54
CA VAL A 69 -3.96 -5.55 -13.32
C VAL A 69 -3.08 -4.81 -12.32
N ILE A 70 -2.96 -3.49 -12.43
CA ILE A 70 -2.16 -2.66 -11.53
C ILE A 70 -2.74 -2.72 -10.11
N LYS A 71 -4.05 -2.51 -9.97
CA LYS A 71 -4.76 -2.61 -8.68
C LYS A 71 -4.51 -3.96 -8.01
N SER A 72 -4.72 -5.06 -8.74
CA SER A 72 -4.51 -6.41 -8.21
C SER A 72 -3.06 -6.67 -7.79
N LYS A 73 -2.07 -6.15 -8.53
CA LYS A 73 -0.64 -6.27 -8.18
C LYS A 73 -0.31 -5.52 -6.90
N ILE A 74 -0.87 -4.32 -6.71
CA ILE A 74 -0.68 -3.50 -5.51
C ILE A 74 -1.30 -4.19 -4.30
N GLU A 75 -2.58 -4.61 -4.41
CA GLU A 75 -3.28 -5.34 -3.35
C GLU A 75 -2.52 -6.60 -2.91
N ARG A 76 -2.03 -7.40 -3.87
CA ARG A 76 -1.22 -8.59 -3.56
C ARG A 76 0.09 -8.22 -2.85
N LYS A 77 0.82 -7.23 -3.34
CA LYS A 77 2.09 -6.80 -2.72
C LYS A 77 1.88 -6.28 -1.29
N LEU A 78 0.78 -5.58 -1.05
CA LEU A 78 0.41 -5.15 0.29
C LEU A 78 0.12 -6.35 1.18
N ALA A 79 -0.70 -7.30 0.72
CA ALA A 79 -1.00 -8.51 1.48
C ALA A 79 0.26 -9.33 1.80
N GLU A 80 1.18 -9.50 0.84
CA GLU A 80 2.48 -10.16 1.04
C GLU A 80 3.32 -9.43 2.10
N TYR A 81 3.35 -8.11 2.07
CA TYR A 81 4.08 -7.29 3.03
C TYR A 81 3.50 -7.40 4.45
N TRP A 82 2.18 -7.29 4.60
CA TRP A 82 1.49 -7.45 5.88
C TRP A 82 1.77 -8.82 6.48
N LYS A 83 1.66 -9.88 5.67
CA LYS A 83 1.97 -11.25 6.11
C LYS A 83 3.41 -11.41 6.58
N ALA A 84 4.38 -10.92 5.81
CA ALA A 84 5.79 -11.01 6.17
C ALA A 84 6.17 -10.19 7.42
N THR A 85 5.44 -9.10 7.69
CA THR A 85 5.75 -8.17 8.79
C THR A 85 5.07 -8.51 10.10
N TYR A 86 3.85 -9.08 10.05
CA TYR A 86 3.01 -9.26 11.25
C TYR A 86 2.61 -10.71 11.54
N GLU A 87 2.72 -11.63 10.57
CA GLU A 87 2.43 -13.06 10.77
C GLU A 87 3.71 -13.93 10.83
N GLY A 88 4.89 -13.31 10.71
CA GLY A 88 6.21 -13.96 10.71
C GLY A 88 6.88 -14.00 12.08
#